data_AF-A0A091K8Q8-F1
#
_entry.id   AF-A0A091K8Q8-F1
#
_cell.length_a   1.000
_cell.length_b   1.000
_cell.length_c   1.000
_cell.angle_alpha   90.00
_cell.angle_beta   90.00
_cell.angle_gamma   90.00
#
_symmetry.space_group_name_H-M   'P 1'
#
loop_
_entity.id
_entity.type
_entity.pdbx_description
1 polymer ?
#
loop_
_entity_poly.entity_id
_entity_poly.type
_entity_poly.pdbx_seq_one_letter_code
_entity_poly.pdbx_strand_id
1 'polypeptide(L)' 'SYIRYSQICAQVVRAAMKPQYKAEAERAAMASVKTVKPKKE' A
#
# COMPACT_ATOMS: atom_id res chain seq x y z
N SER A 1 14.70 -1.03 3.22
CA SER A 1 14.15 -2.00 4.20
C SER A 1 13.14 -2.89 3.50
N TYR A 2 12.94 -4.10 4.01
CA TYR A 2 11.99 -5.08 3.43
C TYR A 2 10.58 -4.50 3.27
N ILE A 3 10.13 -3.67 4.22
CA ILE A 3 8.83 -2.98 4.18
C ILE A 3 8.67 -2.11 2.92
N ARG A 4 9.68 -1.29 2.58
CA ARG A 4 9.61 -0.45 1.38
C ARG A 4 9.70 -1.29 0.11
N TYR A 5 10.54 -2.32 0.11
CA TYR A 5 10.67 -3.22 -1.03
C TYR A 5 9.37 -3.95 -1.33
N SER A 6 8.73 -4.55 -0.33
CA SER A 6 7.47 -5.28 -0.50
C SER A 6 6.32 -4.37 -0.92
N GLN A 7 6.26 -3.14 -0.42
CA GLN A 7 5.29 -2.12 -0.86
C GLN A 7 5.41 -1.84 -2.37
N ILE A 8 6.63 -1.64 -2.87
CA ILE A 8 6.88 -1.37 -4.30
C ILE A 8 6.47 -2.58 -5.15
N CYS A 9 6.90 -3.79 -4.78
CA CYS A 9 6.52 -5.00 -5.52
C CYS A 9 4.99 -5.17 -5.58
N ALA A 10 4.30 -4.97 -4.47
CA ALA A 10 2.85 -5.08 -4.42
C ALA A 10 2.14 -4.03 -5.28
N GLN A 11 2.69 -2.81 -5.42
CA GLN A 11 2.16 -1.79 -6.32
C GLN A 11 2.30 -2.20 -7.79
N VAL A 12 3.48 -2.67 -8.19
CA VAL A 12 3.76 -3.11 -9.57
C VAL A 12 2.84 -4.27 -9.98
N VAL A 13 2.66 -5.25 -9.10
CA VAL A 13 1.77 -6.40 -9.36
C VAL A 13 0.33 -5.93 -9.58
N ARG A 14 -0.20 -5.03 -8.73
CA ARG A 14 -1.56 -4.49 -8.89
C ARG A 14 -1.73 -3.70 -10.19
N ALA A 15 -0.71 -2.92 -10.58
CA ALA A 15 -0.76 -2.16 -11.83
C ALA A 15 -0.84 -3.06 -13.07
N ALA A 16 -0.23 -4.25 -13.01
CA ALA A 16 -0.24 -5.25 -14.08
C ALA A 16 -1.47 -6.19 -14.06
N MET A 17 -2.35 -6.09 -13.05
CA MET A 17 -3.55 -6.94 -12.98
C MET A 17 -4.57 -6.61 -14.06
N LYS A 18 -5.40 -7.61 -14.40
CA LYS A 18 -6.54 -7.43 -15.30
C LYS A 18 -7.51 -6.39 -14.73
N PRO A 19 -8.17 -5.56 -15.58
CA PRO A 19 -9.09 -4.52 -15.12
C PRO A 19 -10.20 -5.03 -14.20
N GLN A 20 -10.68 -6.27 -14.44
CA GLN A 20 -11.71 -6.95 -13.65
C GLN A 20 -11.37 -7.06 -12.15
N TYR A 21 -10.09 -7.18 -11.81
CA TYR A 21 -9.62 -7.38 -10.43
C TYR A 21 -8.87 -6.16 -9.88
N LYS A 22 -8.45 -5.25 -10.75
CA LYS A 22 -7.63 -4.08 -10.38
C LYS A 22 -8.34 -3.19 -9.36
N ALA A 23 -9.63 -2.92 -9.57
CA ALA A 23 -10.41 -2.05 -8.68
C ALA A 23 -10.51 -2.61 -7.25
N GLU A 24 -10.72 -3.92 -7.10
CA GLU A 24 -10.77 -4.59 -5.81
C GLU A 24 -9.39 -4.63 -5.15
N ALA A 25 -8.34 -4.90 -5.92
CA ALA A 25 -6.96 -4.92 -5.44
C ALA A 25 -6.47 -3.53 -4.97
N GLU A 26 -6.90 -2.46 -5.65
CA GLU A 26 -6.67 -1.07 -5.23
C GLU A 26 -7.44 -0.73 -3.96
N ARG A 27 -8.72 -1.11 -3.88
CA ARG A 27 -9.54 -0.91 -2.67
C ARG A 27 -8.92 -1.60 -1.45
N ALA A 28 -8.46 -2.83 -1.58
CA ALA A 28 -7.79 -3.56 -0.50
C ALA A 28 -6.45 -2.92 -0.07
N ALA A 29 -5.79 -2.18 -0.97
CA ALA A 29 -4.54 -1.48 -0.67
C ALA A 29 -4.74 -0.15 0.07
N MET A 30 -5.97 0.37 0.14
CA MET A 30 -6.28 1.63 0.82
C MET A 30 -6.29 1.44 2.34
N ALA A 31 -5.11 1.46 2.96
CA ALA A 31 -4.96 1.58 4.40
C ALA A 31 -4.41 2.98 4.74
N SER A 32 -5.21 3.80 5.44
CA SER A 32 -4.79 5.11 5.94
C SER A 32 -4.53 5.01 7.44
N VAL A 33 -3.25 5.01 7.82
CA VAL A 33 -2.83 5.02 9.22
C VAL A 33 -2.22 6.38 9.53
N LYS A 34 -2.86 7.13 10.44
CA LYS A 34 -2.28 8.37 10.97
C LYS A 34 -1.18 8.01 11.96
N THR A 35 0.01 8.52 11.72
CA THR A 35 1.11 8.42 12.69
C THR A 35 1.19 9.74 13.45
N VAL A 36 1.14 9.66 14.79
CA VAL A 36 1.32 10.82 15.66
C VAL A 36 2.69 10.69 16.31
N LYS A 37 3.56 11.67 16.09
CA LYS A 37 4.84 11.71 16.79
C LYS A 37 4.59 12.27 18.20
N PRO A 38 4.93 11.53 19.27
CA PRO A 38 4.84 12.09 20.62
C PRO A 38 5.81 13.27 20.74
N LYS A 39 5.36 14.36 21.36
CA LYS A 39 6.26 15.44 21.79
C LYS A 39 7.09 14.90 22.95
N LYS A 40 8.41 15.03 22.87
CA LYS A 40 9.27 14.84 24.05
C LYS A 40 8.99 16.01 25.01
N GLU A 41 8.72 15.68 26.27
CA GLU A 41 8.90 16.60 27.40
C GLU A 41 10.38 16.90 27.62
#